data_AF-A0A6A5G843-F1
#
_entry.id   AF-A0A6A5G843-F1
#
_cell.length_a   1.000
_cell.length_b   1.000
_cell.length_c   1.000
_cell.angle_alpha   90.00
_cell.angle_beta   90.00
_cell.angle_gamma   90.00
#
_symmetry.space_group_name_H-M   'P 1'
#
loop_
_entity.id
_entity.type
_entity.pdbx_description
1 polymer ?
#
loop_
_entity_poly.entity_id
_entity_poly.type
_entity_poly.pdbx_seq_one_letter_code
_entity_poly.pdbx_strand_id
1 'polypeptide(L)'
;MNSIDGFKIGGAHCSLYKSSTFSWGSMYMYERNQSELIIECVHNYFYAFFGSSIDYQIDLNCDRLPQSLKNITSSRIGLSENMTGEELEACFTSSPSQKYIAILYKLNGKLCPDSVIYNTENLYLNSTHIDVDDLLFRFRGKCLFLVERNVTDSNIIRFLNEWKSNRKFQNMKFFSIFTHRRNRFDVAKVLYEADIKHLDPSETTLKLEWKQRTMSTIQDSSQWEHFTLESRYYLIRNYDGEGASIEISSEHFRFSVWSATEKSSN
;
A
#
# COMPACT_ATOMS: atom_id res chain seq x y z
N MET A 1 14.92 -27.25 21.13
CA MET A 1 14.36 -28.55 20.69
C MET A 1 13.34 -28.21 19.62
N ASN A 2 13.72 -28.33 18.35
CA ASN A 2 12.87 -27.92 17.22
C ASN A 2 11.98 -29.11 16.87
N SER A 3 10.66 -29.03 17.10
CA SER A 3 9.76 -30.02 16.52
C SER A 3 9.64 -29.75 15.02
N ILE A 4 9.74 -30.82 14.24
CA ILE A 4 9.53 -30.79 12.79
C ILE A 4 8.19 -31.51 12.59
N ASP A 5 7.14 -30.74 12.34
CA ASP A 5 5.85 -31.29 11.94
C ASP A 5 5.79 -31.26 10.41
N GLY A 6 5.96 -32.44 9.81
CA GLY A 6 5.82 -32.64 8.37
C GLY A 6 4.42 -33.13 8.02
N PHE A 7 3.85 -32.61 6.94
CA PHE A 7 2.64 -33.17 6.35
C PHE A 7 2.77 -33.28 4.83
N LYS A 8 1.95 -34.14 4.24
CA LYS A 8 2.05 -34.55 2.84
C LYS A 8 0.86 -33.97 2.06
N ILE A 9 1.13 -33.12 1.08
CA ILE A 9 0.12 -32.69 0.09
C ILE A 9 0.50 -33.33 -1.26
N GLY A 10 -0.42 -34.08 -1.87
CA GLY A 10 -0.26 -34.60 -3.23
C GLY A 10 0.94 -35.55 -3.44
N GLY A 11 1.48 -36.14 -2.38
CA GLY A 11 2.67 -37.01 -2.47
C GLY A 11 4.01 -36.32 -2.25
N ALA A 12 4.06 -34.98 -2.21
CA ALA A 12 5.26 -34.22 -1.88
C ALA A 12 5.36 -33.97 -0.36
N HIS A 13 6.57 -34.05 0.18
CA HIS A 13 6.84 -33.82 1.60
C HIS A 13 7.02 -32.32 1.85
N CYS A 14 6.13 -31.71 2.64
CA CYS A 14 6.27 -30.32 3.07
C CYS A 14 6.89 -30.27 4.46
N SER A 15 7.90 -29.42 4.64
CA SER A 15 8.44 -29.07 5.95
C SER A 15 8.16 -27.59 6.23
N LEU A 16 7.50 -27.29 7.35
CA LEU A 16 7.38 -25.95 7.89
C LEU A 16 8.46 -25.74 8.95
N TYR A 17 9.25 -24.68 8.79
CA TYR A 17 10.26 -24.29 9.77
C TYR A 17 9.75 -23.11 10.59
N LYS A 18 9.86 -23.21 11.92
CA LYS A 18 9.82 -22.06 12.81
C LYS A 18 11.27 -21.64 13.08
N SER A 19 11.82 -20.73 12.28
CA SER A 19 13.17 -20.19 12.49
C SER A 19 13.17 -18.67 12.56
N SER A 20 13.82 -18.13 13.58
CA SER A 20 13.97 -16.69 13.85
C SER A 20 15.11 -16.02 13.06
N THR A 21 15.76 -16.72 12.13
CA THR A 21 16.83 -16.15 11.31
C THR A 21 16.90 -16.87 9.97
N PHE A 22 16.77 -16.11 8.88
CA PHE A 22 17.06 -16.49 7.49
C PHE A 22 16.55 -17.87 7.04
N SER A 23 15.36 -17.93 6.44
CA SER A 23 14.94 -19.09 5.65
C SER A 23 14.41 -18.65 4.29
N TRP A 24 15.06 -19.11 3.23
CA TRP A 24 14.44 -19.26 1.93
C TRP A 24 13.18 -20.10 2.16
N GLY A 25 12.01 -19.60 1.73
CA GLY A 25 10.76 -20.34 1.88
C GLY A 25 10.85 -21.72 1.23
N SER A 26 10.04 -22.66 1.71
CA SER A 26 9.91 -23.96 1.06
C SER A 26 9.39 -23.75 -0.37
N MET A 27 10.17 -24.14 -1.38
CA MET A 27 9.81 -24.03 -2.79
C MET A 27 9.15 -25.32 -3.27
N TYR A 28 7.98 -25.21 -3.89
CA TYR A 28 7.24 -26.35 -4.45
C TYR A 28 7.06 -26.16 -5.95
N MET A 29 7.48 -27.17 -6.71
CA MET A 29 7.26 -27.23 -8.16
C MET A 29 5.98 -28.02 -8.43
N TYR A 30 5.14 -27.50 -9.33
CA TYR A 30 3.91 -28.15 -9.73
C TYR A 30 3.57 -27.84 -11.19
N GLU A 31 2.67 -28.61 -11.78
CA GLU A 31 2.21 -28.37 -13.15
C GLU A 31 1.39 -27.08 -13.24
N ARG A 32 1.64 -26.26 -14.27
CA ARG A 32 0.99 -24.94 -14.44
C ARG A 32 -0.54 -25.01 -14.42
N ASN A 33 -1.15 -26.08 -14.92
CA ASN A 33 -2.61 -26.30 -14.91
C ASN A 33 -3.18 -26.60 -13.51
N GLN A 34 -2.35 -26.96 -12.53
CA GLN A 34 -2.74 -27.24 -11.15
C GLN A 34 -2.48 -26.06 -10.19
N SER A 35 -1.98 -24.93 -10.70
CA SER A 35 -1.51 -23.81 -9.88
C SER A 35 -2.58 -23.28 -8.92
N GLU A 36 -3.78 -23.03 -9.44
CA GLU A 36 -4.88 -22.48 -8.65
C GLU A 36 -5.31 -23.43 -7.54
N LEU A 37 -5.50 -24.72 -7.87
CA LEU A 37 -5.87 -25.75 -6.91
C LEU A 37 -4.84 -25.89 -5.79
N ILE A 38 -3.55 -25.85 -6.12
CA ILE A 38 -2.47 -25.99 -5.14
C ILE A 38 -2.40 -24.76 -4.23
N ILE A 39 -2.46 -23.55 -4.80
CA ILE A 39 -2.47 -22.31 -4.02
C ILE A 39 -3.67 -22.29 -3.08
N GLU A 40 -4.86 -22.66 -3.56
CA GLU A 40 -6.07 -22.75 -2.76
C GLU A 40 -5.96 -23.80 -1.64
N CYS A 41 -5.43 -24.99 -1.94
CA CYS A 41 -5.25 -26.04 -0.93
C CYS A 41 -4.29 -25.61 0.18
N VAL A 42 -3.16 -24.99 -0.19
CA VAL A 42 -2.17 -24.50 0.78
C VAL A 42 -2.76 -23.37 1.63
N HIS A 43 -3.44 -22.42 1.00
CA HIS A 43 -4.16 -21.33 1.67
C HIS A 43 -5.21 -21.87 2.66
N ASN A 44 -6.08 -22.78 2.22
CA ASN A 44 -7.12 -23.36 3.05
C ASN A 44 -6.54 -24.16 4.21
N TYR A 45 -5.43 -24.88 4.00
CA TYR A 45 -4.74 -25.58 5.08
C TYR A 45 -4.21 -24.60 6.13
N PHE A 46 -3.52 -23.53 5.72
CA PHE A 46 -3.02 -22.51 6.66
C PHE A 46 -4.15 -21.82 7.40
N TYR A 47 -5.22 -21.46 6.69
CA TYR A 47 -6.39 -20.84 7.30
C TYR A 47 -7.09 -21.78 8.29
N ALA A 48 -7.24 -23.06 7.96
CA ALA A 48 -7.84 -24.05 8.87
C ALA A 48 -6.96 -24.31 10.11
N PHE A 49 -5.64 -24.31 9.94
CA PHE A 49 -4.70 -24.58 11.03
C PHE A 49 -4.53 -23.39 11.98
N PHE A 50 -4.40 -22.18 11.42
CA PHE A 50 -4.10 -20.97 12.19
C PHE A 50 -5.31 -20.07 12.48
N GLY A 51 -6.43 -20.30 11.78
CA GLY A 51 -7.63 -19.47 11.87
C GLY A 51 -7.44 -18.07 11.29
N SER A 52 -8.41 -17.19 11.58
CA SER A 52 -8.41 -15.78 11.15
C SER A 52 -7.47 -14.88 11.96
N SER A 53 -6.78 -15.42 12.97
CA SER A 53 -5.91 -14.65 13.86
C SER A 53 -4.53 -14.36 13.27
N ILE A 54 -4.12 -15.07 12.21
CA ILE A 54 -2.82 -14.83 11.59
C ILE A 54 -2.92 -13.73 10.54
N ASP A 55 -1.99 -12.79 10.63
CA ASP A 55 -1.78 -11.76 9.62
C ASP A 55 -0.72 -12.26 8.64
N TYR A 56 -1.15 -12.66 7.45
CA TYR A 56 -0.25 -13.07 6.38
C TYR A 56 -0.64 -12.40 5.07
N GLN A 57 0.36 -12.30 4.19
CA GLN A 57 0.22 -11.69 2.88
C GLN A 57 0.38 -12.76 1.82
N ILE A 58 -0.49 -12.73 0.81
CA ILE A 58 -0.28 -13.51 -0.40
C ILE A 58 0.55 -12.66 -1.37
N ASP A 59 1.66 -13.21 -1.86
CA ASP A 59 2.49 -12.62 -2.91
C ASP A 59 2.26 -13.40 -4.21
N LEU A 60 1.56 -12.77 -5.15
CA LEU A 60 1.17 -13.33 -6.43
C LEU A 60 2.00 -12.68 -7.53
N ASN A 61 2.81 -13.48 -8.21
CA ASN A 61 3.48 -13.08 -9.45
C ASN A 61 3.25 -14.18 -10.47
N CYS A 62 2.09 -14.15 -11.12
CA CYS A 62 1.63 -15.22 -12.00
C CYS A 62 0.78 -14.68 -13.15
N ASP A 63 0.75 -15.41 -14.26
CA ASP A 63 -0.01 -15.02 -15.45
C ASP A 63 -1.53 -15.04 -15.23
N ARG A 64 -2.00 -15.78 -14.21
CA ARG A 64 -3.42 -15.95 -13.85
C ARG A 64 -3.60 -15.84 -12.35
N LEU A 65 -4.35 -14.83 -11.91
CA LEU A 65 -4.65 -14.64 -10.51
C LEU A 65 -5.72 -15.63 -10.03
N PRO A 66 -5.52 -16.29 -8.87
CA PRO A 66 -6.53 -17.17 -8.30
C PRO A 66 -7.75 -16.34 -7.85
N GLN A 67 -8.96 -16.84 -8.12
CA GLN A 67 -10.21 -16.13 -7.82
C GLN A 67 -10.93 -16.70 -6.60
N SER A 68 -10.59 -17.92 -6.18
CA SER A 68 -11.27 -18.66 -5.11
C SER A 68 -10.77 -18.36 -3.70
N LEU A 69 -9.70 -17.58 -3.55
CA LEU A 69 -9.05 -17.36 -2.25
C LEU A 69 -9.93 -16.50 -1.32
N LYS A 70 -10.48 -17.14 -0.29
CA LYS A 70 -11.33 -16.53 0.74
C LYS A 70 -10.52 -16.05 1.93
N ASN A 71 -11.05 -15.09 2.67
CA ASN A 71 -10.48 -14.60 3.93
C ASN A 71 -9.08 -13.98 3.80
N ILE A 72 -8.76 -13.43 2.63
CA ILE A 72 -7.51 -12.70 2.41
C ILE A 72 -7.67 -11.28 2.95
N THR A 73 -6.76 -10.87 3.82
CA THR A 73 -6.70 -9.51 4.37
C THR A 73 -5.60 -8.67 3.74
N SER A 74 -4.61 -9.30 3.10
CA SER A 74 -3.46 -8.62 2.51
C SER A 74 -2.94 -9.33 1.26
N SER A 75 -2.78 -8.58 0.18
CA SER A 75 -2.26 -9.09 -1.09
C SER A 75 -1.17 -8.19 -1.67
N ARG A 76 -0.18 -8.83 -2.30
CA ARG A 76 0.81 -8.23 -3.19
C ARG A 76 0.69 -8.92 -4.53
N ILE A 77 0.45 -8.14 -5.57
CA ILE A 77 0.11 -8.63 -6.89
C ILE A 77 1.05 -8.00 -7.90
N GLY A 78 1.92 -8.81 -8.49
CA GLY A 78 2.68 -8.49 -9.69
C GLY A 78 1.83 -8.78 -10.92
N LEU A 79 1.51 -7.73 -11.69
CA LEU A 79 0.74 -7.86 -12.92
C LEU A 79 1.61 -8.41 -14.04
N SER A 80 1.04 -9.35 -14.81
CA SER A 80 1.61 -9.78 -16.08
C SER A 80 1.32 -8.75 -17.18
N GLU A 81 2.13 -8.73 -18.24
CA GLU A 81 2.03 -7.72 -19.30
C GLU A 81 0.66 -7.64 -19.97
N ASN A 82 -0.19 -8.66 -19.88
CA ASN A 82 -1.49 -8.73 -20.56
C ASN A 82 -2.70 -8.65 -19.61
N MET A 83 -2.47 -8.47 -18.31
CA MET A 83 -3.55 -8.49 -17.32
C MET A 83 -4.47 -7.27 -17.46
N THR A 84 -5.77 -7.56 -17.60
CA THR A 84 -6.84 -6.57 -17.68
C THR A 84 -7.31 -6.12 -16.29
N GLY A 85 -8.03 -4.99 -16.24
CA GLY A 85 -8.66 -4.52 -15.01
C GLY A 85 -9.71 -5.51 -14.47
N GLU A 86 -10.45 -6.17 -15.35
CA GLU A 86 -11.46 -7.17 -15.00
C GLU A 86 -10.85 -8.45 -14.41
N GLU A 87 -9.74 -8.94 -14.97
CA GLU A 87 -9.01 -10.09 -14.42
C GLU A 87 -8.40 -9.77 -13.05
N LEU A 88 -7.90 -8.54 -12.87
CA LEU A 88 -7.44 -8.06 -11.59
C LEU A 88 -8.60 -7.96 -10.58
N GLU A 89 -9.74 -7.40 -10.97
CA GLU A 89 -10.89 -7.28 -10.08
C GLU A 89 -11.42 -8.65 -9.64
N ALA A 90 -11.43 -9.62 -10.55
CA ALA A 90 -11.91 -10.97 -10.28
C ALA A 90 -11.17 -11.65 -9.11
N CYS A 91 -9.89 -11.36 -8.90
CA CYS A 91 -9.11 -11.95 -7.80
C CYS A 91 -9.60 -11.51 -6.40
N PHE A 92 -10.33 -10.39 -6.32
CA PHE A 92 -10.87 -9.89 -5.06
C PHE A 92 -12.29 -10.36 -4.77
N THR A 93 -12.97 -11.03 -5.72
CA THR A 93 -14.38 -11.46 -5.57
C THR A 93 -14.62 -12.27 -4.29
N SER A 94 -13.70 -13.19 -3.97
CA SER A 94 -13.79 -14.04 -2.78
C SER A 94 -13.29 -13.38 -1.49
N SER A 95 -12.57 -12.25 -1.60
CA SER A 95 -11.98 -11.49 -0.49
C SER A 95 -12.01 -9.97 -0.77
N PRO A 96 -13.19 -9.34 -0.82
CA PRO A 96 -13.34 -7.96 -1.27
C PRO A 96 -12.87 -6.92 -0.22
N SER A 97 -12.71 -7.33 1.04
CA SER A 97 -12.42 -6.42 2.17
C SER A 97 -10.99 -6.55 2.67
N GLN A 98 -10.02 -6.49 1.76
CA GLN A 98 -8.60 -6.50 2.13
C GLN A 98 -8.21 -5.17 2.79
N LYS A 99 -7.36 -5.25 3.82
CA LYS A 99 -6.80 -4.08 4.51
C LYS A 99 -5.57 -3.51 3.81
N TYR A 100 -4.88 -4.35 3.04
CA TYR A 100 -3.69 -3.96 2.30
C TYR A 100 -3.68 -4.59 0.92
N ILE A 101 -3.42 -3.76 -0.08
CA ILE A 101 -3.24 -4.20 -1.46
C ILE A 101 -2.00 -3.49 -2.00
N ALA A 102 -1.04 -4.28 -2.50
CA ALA A 102 0.08 -3.80 -3.29
C ALA A 102 -0.05 -4.28 -4.73
N ILE A 103 -0.04 -3.39 -5.70
CA ILE A 103 -0.04 -3.71 -7.13
C ILE A 103 1.27 -3.23 -7.74
N LEU A 104 1.93 -4.12 -8.46
CA LEU A 104 3.24 -3.90 -9.05
C LEU A 104 3.17 -4.15 -10.55
N TYR A 105 4.08 -3.50 -11.27
CA TYR A 105 4.22 -3.59 -12.71
C TYR A 105 3.01 -3.01 -13.46
N LYS A 106 3.11 -2.98 -14.79
CA LYS A 106 2.19 -2.26 -15.65
C LYS A 106 0.81 -2.93 -15.67
N LEU A 107 -0.23 -2.14 -15.42
CA LEU A 107 -1.62 -2.52 -15.71
C LEU A 107 -1.93 -2.21 -17.18
N ASN A 108 -2.44 -3.18 -17.93
CA ASN A 108 -3.01 -2.91 -19.24
C ASN A 108 -4.47 -2.48 -19.09
N GLY A 109 -4.75 -1.21 -19.37
CA GLY A 109 -6.08 -0.62 -19.22
C GLY A 109 -6.22 0.18 -17.92
N LYS A 110 -7.47 0.40 -17.49
CA LYS A 110 -7.80 1.12 -16.26
C LYS A 110 -8.31 0.14 -15.21
N LEU A 111 -8.19 0.51 -13.94
CA LEU A 111 -8.92 -0.17 -12.87
C LEU A 111 -10.43 -0.07 -13.14
N CYS A 112 -11.18 -1.08 -12.71
CA CYS A 112 -12.64 -1.03 -12.79
C CYS A 112 -13.18 0.18 -12.00
N PRO A 113 -14.15 0.95 -12.50
CA PRO A 113 -14.62 2.18 -11.86
C PRO A 113 -15.09 2.04 -10.40
N ASP A 114 -15.62 0.87 -10.05
CA ASP A 114 -16.12 0.51 -8.71
C ASP A 114 -15.21 -0.51 -8.02
N SER A 115 -13.94 -0.57 -8.42
CA SER A 115 -12.97 -1.54 -7.89
C SER A 115 -12.86 -1.47 -6.37
N VAL A 116 -12.77 -2.64 -5.73
CA VAL A 116 -12.52 -2.74 -4.29
C VAL A 116 -11.19 -2.11 -3.87
N ILE A 117 -10.24 -1.99 -4.80
CA ILE A 117 -8.92 -1.39 -4.58
C ILE A 117 -9.06 0.04 -4.05
N TYR A 118 -10.06 0.80 -4.49
CA TYR A 118 -10.26 2.17 -4.02
C TYR A 118 -10.69 2.27 -2.56
N ASN A 119 -11.22 1.19 -1.98
CA ASN A 119 -11.73 1.15 -0.62
C ASN A 119 -10.77 0.45 0.36
N THR A 120 -9.63 -0.07 -0.11
CA THR A 120 -8.62 -0.68 0.77
C THR A 120 -8.05 0.36 1.74
N GLU A 121 -7.75 -0.05 2.96
CA GLU A 121 -7.21 0.87 3.97
C GLU A 121 -5.81 1.36 3.59
N ASN A 122 -4.99 0.46 3.07
CA ASN A 122 -3.60 0.73 2.69
C ASN A 122 -3.35 0.26 1.26
N LEU A 123 -3.06 1.21 0.37
CA LEU A 123 -2.83 0.95 -1.04
C LEU A 123 -1.41 1.33 -1.43
N TYR A 124 -0.69 0.37 -2.00
CA TYR A 124 0.60 0.59 -2.64
C TYR A 124 0.47 0.33 -4.14
N LEU A 125 0.79 1.31 -4.97
CA LEU A 125 0.80 1.17 -6.43
C LEU A 125 2.18 1.54 -6.96
N ASN A 126 2.84 0.55 -7.54
CA ASN A 126 4.02 0.75 -8.37
C ASN A 126 3.71 0.19 -9.76
N SER A 127 2.81 0.90 -10.43
CA SER A 127 2.36 0.60 -11.79
C SER A 127 2.49 1.86 -12.60
N THR A 128 2.83 1.70 -13.87
CA THR A 128 3.00 2.82 -14.79
C THR A 128 1.71 3.03 -15.57
N HIS A 129 1.33 4.29 -15.80
CA HIS A 129 0.16 4.71 -16.58
C HIS A 129 -1.18 4.64 -15.83
N ILE A 130 -1.15 4.73 -14.50
CA ILE A 130 -2.38 4.97 -13.76
C ILE A 130 -2.84 6.41 -13.99
N ASP A 131 -4.14 6.57 -14.20
CA ASP A 131 -4.81 7.86 -14.18
C ASP A 131 -4.84 8.36 -12.73
N VAL A 132 -3.82 9.14 -12.34
CA VAL A 132 -3.64 9.63 -10.96
C VAL A 132 -4.84 10.44 -10.49
N ASP A 133 -5.47 11.18 -11.41
CA ASP A 133 -6.63 11.99 -11.10
C ASP A 133 -7.85 11.13 -10.78
N ASP A 134 -8.14 10.12 -11.62
CA ASP A 134 -9.22 9.18 -11.35
C ASP A 134 -8.97 8.37 -10.08
N LEU A 135 -7.72 7.94 -9.86
CA LEU A 135 -7.33 7.24 -8.63
C LEU A 135 -7.58 8.09 -7.38
N LEU A 136 -7.02 9.30 -7.33
CA LEU A 136 -7.21 10.21 -6.21
C LEU A 136 -8.68 10.60 -6.06
N PHE A 137 -9.42 10.68 -7.16
CA PHE A 137 -10.84 10.99 -7.12
C PHE A 137 -11.65 9.89 -6.42
N ARG A 138 -11.31 8.61 -6.64
CA ARG A 138 -12.07 7.44 -6.15
C ARG A 138 -11.58 6.87 -4.84
N PHE A 139 -10.30 7.04 -4.50
CA PHE A 139 -9.71 6.44 -3.31
C PHE A 139 -10.36 6.95 -2.00
N ARG A 140 -10.72 6.02 -1.12
CA ARG A 140 -11.39 6.28 0.17
C ARG A 140 -10.64 5.72 1.38
N GLY A 141 -9.47 5.12 1.14
CA GLY A 141 -8.63 4.53 2.17
C GLY A 141 -7.90 5.56 3.04
N LYS A 142 -6.96 5.06 3.85
CA LYS A 142 -6.21 5.87 4.83
C LYS A 142 -4.78 6.13 4.39
N CYS A 143 -4.15 5.16 3.74
CA CYS A 143 -2.74 5.23 3.36
C CYS A 143 -2.59 4.94 1.87
N LEU A 144 -1.96 5.85 1.14
CA LEU A 144 -1.69 5.69 -0.29
C LEU A 144 -0.21 5.90 -0.59
N PHE A 145 0.38 4.96 -1.32
CA PHE A 145 1.76 5.02 -1.80
C PHE A 145 1.77 4.86 -3.31
N LEU A 146 2.31 5.86 -3.99
CA LEU A 146 2.39 5.90 -5.44
C LEU A 146 3.85 5.97 -5.89
N VAL A 147 4.23 5.01 -6.73
CA VAL A 147 5.41 5.10 -7.57
C VAL A 147 4.90 5.24 -9.00
N GLU A 148 4.79 6.48 -9.48
CA GLU A 148 4.20 6.78 -10.79
C GLU A 148 5.00 7.88 -11.48
N ARG A 149 5.14 7.73 -12.80
CA ARG A 149 5.84 8.67 -13.67
C ARG A 149 5.00 9.91 -13.89
N ASN A 150 3.69 9.81 -14.10
CA ASN A 150 2.88 10.91 -14.62
C ASN A 150 2.23 11.82 -13.55
N VAL A 151 2.82 11.92 -12.37
CA VAL A 151 2.35 12.87 -11.35
C VAL A 151 2.90 14.27 -11.64
N THR A 152 2.03 15.26 -11.55
CA THR A 152 2.32 16.69 -11.78
C THR A 152 2.11 17.51 -10.51
N ASP A 153 2.68 18.72 -10.46
CA ASP A 153 2.45 19.68 -9.37
C ASP A 153 0.95 19.94 -9.15
N SER A 154 0.18 20.02 -10.25
CA SER A 154 -1.27 20.25 -10.20
C SER A 154 -2.03 19.14 -9.47
N ASN A 155 -1.58 17.88 -9.57
CA ASN A 155 -2.20 16.78 -8.83
C ASN A 155 -1.98 16.97 -7.31
N ILE A 156 -0.76 17.36 -6.91
CA ILE A 156 -0.40 17.61 -5.50
C ILE A 156 -1.15 18.83 -4.96
N ILE A 157 -1.14 19.95 -5.68
CA ILE A 157 -1.82 21.19 -5.29
C ILE A 157 -3.32 20.95 -5.13
N ARG A 158 -3.95 20.20 -6.06
CA ARG A 158 -5.37 19.86 -5.95
C ARG A 158 -5.64 18.98 -4.73
N PHE A 159 -4.84 17.93 -4.51
CA PHE A 159 -4.95 17.07 -3.32
C PHE A 159 -4.90 17.91 -2.03
N LEU A 160 -3.89 18.76 -1.88
CA LEU A 160 -3.69 19.60 -0.70
C LEU A 160 -4.87 20.56 -0.47
N ASN A 161 -5.36 21.20 -1.53
CA ASN A 161 -6.50 22.12 -1.44
C ASN A 161 -7.82 21.41 -1.13
N GLU A 162 -8.06 20.23 -1.69
CA GLU A 162 -9.26 19.43 -1.40
C GLU A 162 -9.26 18.88 0.03
N TRP A 163 -8.10 18.43 0.53
CA TRP A 163 -7.95 18.03 1.92
C TRP A 163 -8.11 19.24 2.87
N LYS A 164 -7.41 20.35 2.60
CA LYS A 164 -7.47 21.60 3.39
C LYS A 164 -8.88 22.15 3.51
N SER A 165 -9.66 22.09 2.43
CA SER A 165 -11.06 22.54 2.41
C SER A 165 -12.06 21.50 2.93
N ASN A 166 -11.59 20.33 3.39
CA ASN A 166 -12.41 19.20 3.84
C ASN A 166 -13.40 18.68 2.78
N ARG A 167 -13.13 18.93 1.49
CA ARG A 167 -13.98 18.45 0.39
C ARG A 167 -13.75 16.97 0.11
N LYS A 168 -12.50 16.50 0.24
CA LYS A 168 -12.10 15.10 0.06
C LYS A 168 -11.03 14.70 1.07
N PHE A 169 -10.71 13.40 1.07
CA PHE A 169 -9.60 12.80 1.82
C PHE A 169 -9.73 12.90 3.34
N GLN A 170 -10.96 12.90 3.87
CA GLN A 170 -11.22 13.03 5.31
C GLN A 170 -10.64 11.85 6.11
N ASN A 171 -10.62 10.65 5.51
CA ASN A 171 -10.05 9.45 6.12
C ASN A 171 -8.53 9.33 5.94
N MET A 172 -7.91 10.18 5.11
CA MET A 172 -6.50 10.08 4.77
C MET A 172 -5.65 10.32 6.03
N LYS A 173 -4.71 9.41 6.27
CA LYS A 173 -3.70 9.51 7.33
C LYS A 173 -2.31 9.68 6.74
N PHE A 174 -2.03 9.04 5.62
CA PHE A 174 -0.75 9.16 4.96
C PHE A 174 -0.84 9.10 3.44
N PHE A 175 -0.10 9.96 2.75
CA PHE A 175 0.03 9.91 1.31
C PHE A 175 1.47 10.15 0.89
N SER A 176 2.04 9.24 0.09
CA SER A 176 3.38 9.37 -0.48
C SER A 176 3.37 9.17 -1.98
N ILE A 177 4.15 10.00 -2.66
CA ILE A 177 4.44 9.90 -4.07
C ILE A 177 5.94 9.89 -4.25
N PHE A 178 6.40 8.93 -5.03
CA PHE A 178 7.72 8.95 -5.64
C PHE A 178 7.57 9.02 -7.16
N THR A 179 8.20 10.03 -7.76
CA THR A 179 8.25 10.21 -9.21
C THR A 179 9.66 9.91 -9.72
N HIS A 180 9.75 9.33 -10.91
CA HIS A 180 11.04 9.08 -11.55
C HIS A 180 11.64 10.38 -12.10
N ARG A 181 12.98 10.46 -12.11
CA ARG A 181 13.85 11.62 -12.44
C ARG A 181 13.42 12.57 -13.56
N ARG A 182 12.56 12.14 -14.49
CA ARG A 182 12.10 12.94 -15.64
C ARG A 182 10.99 13.92 -15.30
N ASN A 183 10.20 13.67 -14.26
CA ASN A 183 9.10 14.54 -13.84
C ASN A 183 9.39 15.03 -12.43
N ARG A 184 9.98 16.23 -12.35
CA ARG A 184 10.38 16.85 -11.09
C ARG A 184 9.32 17.82 -10.61
N PHE A 185 9.04 17.79 -9.31
CA PHE A 185 8.13 18.76 -8.71
C PHE A 185 8.77 20.14 -8.62
N ASP A 186 7.99 21.16 -8.96
CA ASP A 186 8.33 22.55 -8.61
C ASP A 186 7.93 22.80 -7.16
N VAL A 187 8.89 22.59 -6.27
CA VAL A 187 8.68 22.72 -4.82
C VAL A 187 8.18 24.11 -4.45
N ALA A 188 8.76 25.17 -5.03
CA ALA A 188 8.39 26.54 -4.70
C ALA A 188 6.95 26.83 -5.12
N LYS A 189 6.57 26.37 -6.32
CA LYS A 189 5.20 26.49 -6.82
C LYS A 189 4.20 25.76 -5.93
N VAL A 190 4.46 24.50 -5.57
CA VAL A 190 3.56 23.71 -4.71
C VAL A 190 3.38 24.38 -3.34
N LEU A 191 4.48 24.82 -2.71
CA LEU A 191 4.43 25.51 -1.42
C LEU A 191 3.60 26.80 -1.49
N TYR A 192 3.79 27.60 -2.53
CA TYR A 192 3.09 28.87 -2.73
C TYR A 192 1.60 28.68 -3.05
N GLU A 193 1.27 27.86 -4.06
CA GLU A 193 -0.12 27.72 -4.55
C GLU A 193 -1.02 26.92 -3.59
N ALA A 194 -0.46 26.00 -2.81
CA ALA A 194 -1.20 25.28 -1.77
C ALA A 194 -1.29 26.06 -0.45
N ASP A 195 -0.63 27.23 -0.35
CA ASP A 195 -0.56 28.07 0.85
C ASP A 195 -0.06 27.24 2.06
N ILE A 196 1.10 26.61 1.85
CA ILE A 196 1.76 25.78 2.85
C ILE A 196 2.40 26.67 3.90
N LYS A 197 2.11 26.40 5.18
CA LYS A 197 2.72 27.12 6.30
C LYS A 197 4.10 26.52 6.59
N HIS A 198 5.00 27.38 7.05
CA HIS A 198 6.34 27.00 7.48
C HIS A 198 6.53 27.43 8.94
N LEU A 199 7.08 26.55 9.77
CA LEU A 199 7.40 26.84 11.17
C LEU A 199 8.51 27.88 11.27
N ASP A 200 8.44 28.75 12.27
CA ASP A 200 9.50 29.72 12.51
C ASP A 200 10.83 29.01 12.78
N PRO A 201 12.00 29.56 12.37
CA PRO A 201 13.31 28.92 12.56
C PRO A 201 13.62 28.54 14.02
N SER A 202 13.01 29.22 14.99
CA SER A 202 13.15 28.94 16.42
C SER A 202 12.28 27.77 16.93
N GLU A 203 11.27 27.33 16.18
CA GLU A 203 10.37 26.25 16.59
C GLU A 203 10.98 24.86 16.34
N THR A 204 10.62 23.89 17.18
CA THR A 204 11.01 22.49 16.95
C THR A 204 10.27 21.93 15.73
N THR A 205 10.99 21.23 14.86
CA THR A 205 10.43 20.52 13.70
C THR A 205 9.31 19.57 14.13
N LEU A 206 8.23 19.48 13.35
CA LEU A 206 7.17 18.51 13.60
C LEU A 206 7.70 17.12 13.28
N LYS A 207 7.79 16.27 14.30
CA LYS A 207 8.15 14.86 14.18
C LYS A 207 6.91 14.00 14.34
N LEU A 208 6.62 13.20 13.32
CA LEU A 208 5.52 12.22 13.34
C LEU A 208 6.12 10.84 13.23
N GLU A 209 5.71 9.95 14.13
CA GLU A 209 6.11 8.56 14.11
C GLU A 209 4.87 7.67 14.06
N TRP A 210 4.87 6.71 13.14
CA TRP A 210 3.80 5.72 13.06
C TRP A 210 4.33 4.39 12.55
N LYS A 211 3.55 3.33 12.79
CA LYS A 211 3.79 2.04 12.15
C LYS A 211 2.92 1.93 10.93
N GLN A 212 3.51 1.49 9.83
CA GLN A 212 2.76 1.22 8.62
C GLN A 212 3.20 -0.08 7.97
N ARG A 213 2.23 -0.77 7.37
CA ARG A 213 2.49 -1.90 6.52
C ARG A 213 3.22 -1.49 5.24
N THR A 214 4.39 -2.08 5.00
CA THR A 214 5.25 -1.75 3.86
C THR A 214 5.22 -2.83 2.79
N MET A 215 5.92 -2.51 1.71
CA MET A 215 6.28 -3.45 0.68
C MET A 215 7.28 -4.47 1.25
N SER A 216 6.83 -5.44 2.06
CA SER A 216 7.71 -6.51 2.54
C SER A 216 8.19 -7.31 1.33
N THR A 217 9.49 -7.27 1.05
CA THR A 217 10.12 -8.26 0.16
C THR A 217 10.20 -9.60 0.90
N ILE A 218 10.41 -10.70 0.18
CA ILE A 218 10.59 -12.04 0.78
C ILE A 218 11.73 -12.05 1.84
N GLN A 219 12.64 -11.08 1.79
CA GLN A 219 13.75 -10.94 2.73
C GLN A 219 13.39 -10.15 4.00
N ASP A 220 12.29 -9.40 4.00
CA ASP A 220 11.92 -8.56 5.14
C ASP A 220 10.83 -9.22 5.98
N SER A 221 11.21 -9.66 7.18
CA SER A 221 10.31 -10.37 8.09
C SER A 221 9.24 -9.48 8.72
N SER A 222 9.43 -8.15 8.68
CA SER A 222 8.47 -7.21 9.23
C SER A 222 7.53 -6.70 8.14
N GLN A 223 6.28 -7.14 8.18
CA GLN A 223 5.23 -6.53 7.35
C GLN A 223 4.95 -5.09 7.77
N TRP A 224 5.37 -4.67 8.98
CA TRP A 224 5.13 -3.36 9.57
C TRP A 224 6.45 -2.64 9.88
N GLU A 225 6.70 -1.50 9.25
CA GLU A 225 7.88 -0.68 9.54
C GLU A 225 7.50 0.56 10.35
N HIS A 226 8.46 1.04 11.14
CA HIS A 226 8.38 2.34 11.78
C HIS A 226 8.75 3.42 10.77
N PHE A 227 7.83 4.35 10.54
CA PHE A 227 8.05 5.53 9.73
C PHE A 227 8.19 6.74 10.62
N THR A 228 9.06 7.64 10.17
CA THR A 228 9.23 8.96 10.75
C THR A 228 9.12 10.00 9.65
N LEU A 229 8.31 11.03 9.85
CA LEU A 229 8.27 12.23 9.02
C LEU A 229 8.62 13.42 9.88
N GLU A 230 9.75 14.04 9.57
CA GLU A 230 10.21 15.29 10.17
C GLU A 230 10.03 16.41 9.17
N SER A 231 9.16 17.37 9.48
CA SER A 231 8.94 18.50 8.59
C SER A 231 8.68 19.82 9.32
N ARG A 232 9.13 20.90 8.68
CA ARG A 232 8.80 22.27 9.06
C ARG A 232 7.65 22.86 8.24
N TYR A 233 7.19 22.13 7.22
CA TYR A 233 6.06 22.51 6.40
C TYR A 233 4.79 21.81 6.87
N TYR A 234 3.71 22.56 7.00
CA TYR A 234 2.44 22.03 7.47
C TYR A 234 1.23 22.73 6.86
N LEU A 235 0.08 22.05 6.94
CA LEU A 235 -1.24 22.58 6.64
C LEU A 235 -2.19 22.33 7.80
N ILE A 236 -3.22 23.17 7.90
CA ILE A 236 -4.33 22.98 8.83
C ILE A 236 -5.60 22.89 8.00
N ARG A 237 -6.41 21.86 8.26
CA ARG A 237 -7.71 21.68 7.63
C ARG A 237 -8.72 22.66 8.22
N ASN A 238 -9.41 23.37 7.35
CA ASN A 238 -10.27 24.49 7.73
C ASN A 238 -11.50 24.07 8.58
N TYR A 239 -11.96 22.83 8.41
CA TYR A 239 -13.20 22.36 9.02
C TYR A 239 -13.06 21.99 10.50
N ASP A 240 -12.04 21.22 10.85
CA ASP A 240 -11.86 20.62 12.18
C ASP A 240 -10.49 20.92 12.81
N GLY A 241 -9.62 21.65 12.11
CA GLY A 241 -8.31 22.00 12.62
C GLY A 241 -7.31 20.83 12.65
N GLU A 242 -7.61 19.68 12.03
CA GLU A 242 -6.60 18.64 11.85
C GLU A 242 -5.39 19.22 11.11
N GLY A 243 -4.20 18.88 11.57
CA GLY A 243 -2.95 19.30 10.96
C GLY A 243 -2.39 18.22 10.06
N ALA A 244 -1.55 18.61 9.12
CA ALA A 244 -0.75 17.68 8.36
C ALA A 244 0.64 18.23 8.12
N SER A 245 1.65 17.37 8.24
CA SER A 245 3.04 17.68 7.93
C SER A 245 3.37 17.23 6.52
N ILE A 246 4.18 18.02 5.82
CA ILE A 246 4.48 17.84 4.39
C ILE A 246 5.98 17.77 4.19
N GLU A 247 6.49 16.70 3.60
CA GLU A 247 7.87 16.62 3.11
C GLU A 247 7.82 16.65 1.59
N ILE A 248 8.50 17.60 0.97
CA ILE A 248 8.53 17.71 -0.49
C ILE A 248 9.94 18.01 -1.00
N SER A 249 10.32 17.31 -2.05
CA SER A 249 11.54 17.51 -2.82
C SER A 249 11.19 17.42 -4.31
N SER A 250 12.19 17.52 -5.19
CA SER A 250 11.95 17.38 -6.63
C SER A 250 11.42 16.00 -7.04
N GLU A 251 11.62 14.95 -6.24
CA GLU A 251 11.27 13.56 -6.63
C GLU A 251 10.30 12.88 -5.65
N HIS A 252 10.08 13.49 -4.48
CA HIS A 252 9.26 12.91 -3.42
C HIS A 252 8.27 13.94 -2.88
N PHE A 253 7.07 13.47 -2.60
CA PHE A 253 6.07 14.17 -1.80
C PHE A 253 5.57 13.20 -0.73
N ARG A 254 5.53 13.64 0.52
CA ARG A 254 4.93 12.90 1.63
C ARG A 254 4.04 13.84 2.44
N PHE A 255 2.94 13.29 2.91
CA PHE A 255 1.91 13.99 3.64
C PHE A 255 1.43 13.06 4.77
N SER A 256 1.41 13.57 6.00
CA SER A 256 0.95 12.80 7.17
C SER A 256 0.07 13.65 8.07
N VAL A 257 -1.11 13.14 8.40
CA VAL A 257 -2.11 13.84 9.22
C VAL A 257 -1.85 13.58 10.70
N TRP A 258 -1.99 14.63 11.50
CA TRP A 258 -1.94 14.60 12.95
C TRP A 258 -3.08 15.40 13.55
N SER A 259 -3.62 14.91 14.66
CA SER A 259 -4.56 15.67 15.46
C SER A 259 -3.81 16.69 16.31
N ALA A 260 -4.41 17.87 16.56
CA ALA A 260 -3.82 18.86 17.47
C ALA A 260 -3.60 18.30 18.89
N THR A 261 -4.33 17.26 19.27
CA THR A 261 -4.17 16.52 20.52
C THR A 261 -2.92 15.63 20.57
N GLU A 262 -2.39 15.19 19.43
CA GLU A 262 -1.19 14.32 19.35
C GLU A 262 0.14 15.09 19.46
N LYS A 263 0.12 16.44 19.42
CA LYS A 263 1.30 17.30 19.63
C LYS A 263 1.91 17.23 21.06
N SER A 264 1.45 16.31 21.90
CA SER A 264 1.77 16.24 23.32
C SER A 264 2.41 14.92 23.77
N SER A 265 3.11 14.21 22.87
CA SER A 265 4.01 13.12 23.27
C SER A 265 5.46 13.53 22.98
N ASN A 266 6.14 13.93 24.06
CA ASN A 266 7.52 14.41 24.14
C ASN A 266 8.56 13.42 23.59
#